data_AF-A0AAU3GFM8-F1
#
_entry.id   AF-A0AAU3GFM8-F1
#
_cell.length_a   1.000
_cell.length_b   1.000
_cell.length_c   1.000
_cell.angle_alpha   90.00
_cell.angle_beta   90.00
_cell.angle_gamma   90.00
#
_symmetry.space_group_name_H-M   'P 1'
#
loop_
_entity.id
_entity.type
_entity.pdbx_description
1 polymer ?
#
loop_
_entity_poly.entity_id
_entity_poly.type
_entity_poly.pdbx_seq_one_letter_code
_entity_poly.pdbx_strand_id
1 'polypeptide(L)'
;MGDGSSARGWPFLVARGRHRGYRTLLAPGFLVAERDHGVLDDSVVPSPHQDRATVIEVVTGAGRRLAVAHATHLVTSADIAEPGAPPSEQEPRDQHSRPLQLIYGFVCLDGPVGEPDREDLRVCRQASLGTYRRFLGDEEGFTVEPSEDFPLRSPVVRRPAAPVRRPAQVSPMSGYDDRVRPRAGWGTVLAAAGVLLVAVILAVVWFTRPGPRVECPRPEQKIASESQWPSGTPAATCLEDGRPNGGEPAGPPR
;
A
#
# COMPACT_ATOMS: atom_id res chain seq x y z
N MET A 1 -22.99 -5.22 -33.55
CA MET A 1 -21.88 -4.44 -32.96
C MET A 1 -22.16 -4.37 -31.47
N GLY A 2 -21.57 -5.26 -30.68
CA GLY A 2 -21.71 -5.21 -29.22
C GLY A 2 -20.82 -4.10 -28.69
N ASP A 3 -21.34 -3.27 -27.80
CA ASP A 3 -20.59 -2.17 -27.20
C ASP A 3 -19.25 -2.66 -26.67
N GLY A 4 -18.20 -2.20 -27.33
CA GLY A 4 -16.80 -2.47 -27.02
C GLY A 4 -16.36 -1.70 -25.78
N SER A 5 -17.07 -1.88 -24.66
CA SER A 5 -16.62 -1.37 -23.36
C SER A 5 -15.29 -2.06 -23.04
N SER A 6 -14.20 -1.30 -23.12
CA SER A 6 -12.90 -1.74 -22.64
C SER A 6 -13.01 -2.05 -21.14
N ALA A 7 -12.31 -3.09 -20.69
CA ALA A 7 -12.23 -3.40 -19.28
C ALA A 7 -11.68 -2.18 -18.52
N ARG A 8 -12.07 -2.03 -17.26
CA ARG A 8 -11.65 -0.88 -16.42
C ARG A 8 -10.69 -1.34 -15.33
N GLY A 9 -9.72 -0.48 -15.07
CA GLY A 9 -8.69 -0.66 -14.05
C GLY A 9 -8.71 0.51 -13.07
N TRP A 10 -8.45 0.21 -11.81
CA TRP A 10 -8.34 1.22 -10.75
C TRP A 10 -6.95 1.16 -10.15
N PRO A 11 -6.16 2.25 -10.22
CA PRO A 11 -4.86 2.31 -9.60
C PRO A 11 -4.94 2.06 -8.10
N PHE A 12 -3.96 1.37 -7.55
CA PHE A 12 -3.82 1.24 -6.11
C PHE A 12 -2.36 1.35 -5.69
N LEU A 13 -2.17 1.66 -4.41
CA LEU A 13 -0.87 1.79 -3.78
C LEU A 13 -0.91 1.20 -2.37
N VAL A 14 -0.04 0.22 -2.12
CA VAL A 14 0.35 -0.21 -0.78
C VAL A 14 1.80 0.20 -0.58
N ALA A 15 2.07 0.99 0.44
CA ALA A 15 3.41 1.48 0.70
C ALA A 15 3.64 1.66 2.19
N ARG A 16 4.91 1.78 2.52
CA ARG A 16 5.42 2.06 3.86
C ARG A 16 5.93 3.49 3.95
N GLY A 17 5.80 4.08 5.13
CA GLY A 17 6.33 5.41 5.44
C GLY A 17 7.72 5.37 6.06
N ARG A 18 8.20 6.54 6.46
CA ARG A 18 9.43 6.70 7.26
C ARG A 18 9.24 6.13 8.67
N HIS A 19 8.03 6.29 9.22
CA HIS A 19 7.68 5.89 10.58
C HIS A 19 6.57 4.84 10.65
N ARG A 20 5.99 4.49 9.49
CA ARG A 20 4.84 3.56 9.39
C ARG A 20 5.19 2.32 8.56
N GLY A 21 4.61 1.19 8.94
CA GLY A 21 4.65 -0.05 8.15
C GLY A 21 3.88 0.07 6.84
N TYR A 22 3.79 -1.05 6.10
CA TYR A 22 2.95 -1.09 4.89
C TYR A 22 1.49 -0.86 5.23
N ARG A 23 0.82 -0.06 4.41
CA ARG A 23 -0.63 0.16 4.45
C ARG A 23 -1.11 0.61 3.07
N THR A 24 -2.41 0.43 2.81
CA THR A 24 -3.05 0.98 1.61
C THR A 24 -3.13 2.51 1.69
N LEU A 25 -2.64 3.19 0.65
CA LEU A 25 -2.64 4.66 0.53
C LEU A 25 -3.55 5.14 -0.61
N LEU A 26 -3.64 4.38 -1.70
CA LEU A 26 -4.51 4.62 -2.83
C LEU A 26 -5.31 3.34 -3.09
N ALA A 27 -6.62 3.44 -3.22
CA ALA A 27 -7.47 2.30 -3.49
C ALA A 27 -8.64 2.67 -4.40
N PRO A 28 -9.21 1.69 -5.14
CA PRO A 28 -10.46 1.89 -5.86
C PRO A 28 -11.54 2.53 -4.98
N GLY A 29 -12.21 3.56 -5.49
CA GLY A 29 -13.22 4.31 -4.71
C GLY A 29 -14.32 3.41 -4.11
N PHE A 30 -14.68 2.32 -4.80
CA PHE A 30 -15.64 1.35 -4.27
C PHE A 30 -15.13 0.58 -3.05
N LEU A 31 -13.82 0.28 -2.95
CA LEU A 31 -13.24 -0.35 -1.75
C LEU A 31 -13.12 0.64 -0.59
N VAL A 32 -12.87 1.92 -0.90
CA VAL A 32 -12.82 2.97 0.13
C VAL A 32 -14.21 3.18 0.72
N ALA A 33 -15.23 3.31 -0.13
CA ALA A 33 -16.62 3.51 0.29
C ALA A 33 -17.16 2.37 1.16
N GLU A 34 -16.79 1.13 0.84
CA GLU A 34 -17.19 -0.08 1.56
C GLU A 34 -16.27 -0.40 2.76
N ARG A 35 -15.20 0.37 2.97
CA ARG A 35 -14.14 0.10 3.97
C ARG A 35 -13.43 -1.25 3.80
N ASP A 36 -13.42 -1.79 2.58
CA ASP A 36 -12.82 -3.08 2.21
C ASP A 36 -11.38 -2.92 1.66
N HIS A 37 -10.81 -1.70 1.65
CA HIS A 37 -9.48 -1.42 1.08
C HIS A 37 -8.30 -2.08 1.83
N GLY A 38 -8.50 -2.56 3.06
CA GLY A 38 -7.53 -3.39 3.77
C GLY A 38 -7.24 -4.72 3.06
N VAL A 39 -8.16 -5.20 2.21
CA VAL A 39 -7.89 -6.42 1.44
C VAL A 39 -6.64 -6.30 0.55
N LEU A 40 -6.27 -5.08 0.15
CA LEU A 40 -5.09 -4.86 -0.69
C LEU A 40 -3.79 -5.01 0.10
N ASP A 41 -3.70 -4.48 1.32
CA ASP A 41 -2.47 -4.60 2.12
C ASP A 41 -2.27 -6.03 2.67
N ASP A 42 -3.37 -6.75 2.92
CA ASP A 42 -3.34 -8.17 3.29
C ASP A 42 -2.91 -9.10 2.14
N SER A 43 -3.19 -8.71 0.88
CA SER A 43 -3.03 -9.61 -0.27
C SER A 43 -1.74 -9.43 -1.05
N VAL A 44 -1.16 -8.22 -1.08
CA VAL A 44 0.03 -7.94 -1.89
C VAL A 44 1.30 -7.96 -1.04
N VAL A 45 2.34 -8.61 -1.56
CA VAL A 45 3.63 -8.75 -0.88
C VAL A 45 4.71 -8.09 -1.73
N PRO A 46 5.71 -7.43 -1.13
CA PRO A 46 6.88 -6.93 -1.86
C PRO A 46 7.56 -8.05 -2.64
N SER A 47 7.78 -7.82 -3.93
CA SER A 47 8.57 -8.70 -4.80
C SER A 47 10.05 -8.33 -4.73
N PRO A 48 10.98 -9.31 -4.73
CA PRO A 48 12.41 -9.03 -4.88
C PRO A 48 12.78 -8.55 -6.29
N HIS A 49 11.88 -8.73 -7.27
CA HIS A 49 12.08 -8.28 -8.64
C HIS A 49 11.39 -6.94 -8.88
N GLN A 50 12.19 -5.88 -8.95
CA GLN A 50 11.71 -4.52 -9.19
C GLN A 50 10.96 -4.43 -10.52
N ASP A 51 9.83 -3.73 -10.50
CA ASP A 51 8.95 -3.42 -11.64
C ASP A 51 8.45 -4.65 -12.44
N ARG A 52 8.62 -5.86 -11.89
CA ARG A 52 8.08 -7.09 -12.47
C ARG A 52 6.65 -7.29 -11.99
N ALA A 53 5.74 -7.35 -12.96
CA ALA A 53 4.32 -7.54 -12.69
C ALA A 53 4.00 -8.95 -12.18
N THR A 54 3.09 -9.02 -11.22
CA THR A 54 2.47 -10.25 -10.69
C THR A 54 0.96 -10.04 -10.68
N VAL A 55 0.20 -11.08 -11.02
CA VAL A 55 -1.27 -11.05 -11.00
C VAL A 55 -1.78 -12.05 -9.98
N ILE A 56 -2.66 -11.61 -9.10
CA ILE A 56 -3.32 -12.45 -8.10
C ILE A 56 -4.84 -12.26 -8.15
N GLU A 57 -5.58 -13.28 -7.73
CA GLU A 57 -7.01 -13.16 -7.47
C GLU A 57 -7.24 -12.90 -5.98
N VAL A 58 -8.10 -11.94 -5.68
CA VAL A 58 -8.45 -11.54 -4.32
C VAL A 58 -9.96 -11.63 -4.15
N VAL A 59 -10.42 -12.02 -2.97
CA VAL A 59 -11.84 -12.01 -2.61
C VAL A 59 -12.03 -11.08 -1.42
N THR A 60 -12.88 -10.06 -1.56
CA THR A 60 -13.17 -9.12 -0.47
C THR A 60 -14.01 -9.77 0.63
N GLY A 61 -14.12 -9.12 1.78
CA GLY A 61 -14.99 -9.58 2.87
C GLY A 61 -16.45 -9.72 2.44
N ALA A 62 -16.91 -8.86 1.53
CA ALA A 62 -18.23 -8.94 0.90
C ALA A 62 -18.37 -10.04 -0.18
N GLY A 63 -17.33 -10.84 -0.43
CA GLY A 63 -17.32 -11.92 -1.42
C GLY A 63 -17.08 -11.47 -2.86
N ARG A 64 -16.71 -10.21 -3.09
CA ARG A 64 -16.41 -9.69 -4.43
C ARG A 64 -15.05 -10.22 -4.89
N ARG A 65 -14.99 -10.79 -6.10
CA ARG A 65 -13.75 -11.27 -6.71
C ARG A 65 -13.08 -10.14 -7.49
N LEU A 66 -11.79 -9.95 -7.26
CA LEU A 66 -10.94 -8.94 -7.88
C LEU A 66 -9.75 -9.63 -8.53
N ALA A 67 -9.31 -9.15 -9.69
CA ALA A 67 -7.97 -9.41 -10.17
C ALA A 67 -7.08 -8.23 -9.80
N VAL A 68 -5.91 -8.49 -9.20
CA VAL A 68 -4.96 -7.47 -8.78
C VAL A 68 -3.64 -7.71 -9.50
N ALA A 69 -3.28 -6.80 -10.39
CA ALA A 69 -1.98 -6.78 -11.04
C ALA A 69 -1.08 -5.79 -10.30
N HIS A 70 0.08 -6.21 -9.84
CA HIS A 70 0.97 -5.39 -9.02
C HIS A 70 2.44 -5.58 -9.34
N ALA A 71 3.24 -4.55 -9.05
CA ALA A 71 4.69 -4.56 -9.15
C ALA A 71 5.29 -3.82 -7.93
N THR A 72 6.56 -4.09 -7.63
CA THR A 72 7.29 -3.43 -6.55
C THR A 72 8.32 -2.46 -7.10
N HIS A 73 8.29 -1.21 -6.64
CA HIS A 73 9.23 -0.16 -7.01
C HIS A 73 10.04 0.29 -5.79
N LEU A 74 11.36 0.39 -5.94
CA LEU A 74 12.24 1.00 -4.94
C LEU A 74 12.20 2.52 -5.11
N VAL A 75 11.75 3.24 -4.08
CA VAL A 75 11.62 4.69 -4.15
C VAL A 75 13.01 5.31 -4.29
N THR A 76 13.17 6.13 -5.32
CA THR A 76 14.38 6.91 -5.53
C THR A 76 14.21 8.36 -5.08
N SER A 77 15.31 9.09 -4.91
CA SER A 77 15.24 10.53 -4.63
C SER A 77 14.52 11.32 -5.74
N ALA A 78 14.66 10.90 -7.00
CA ALA A 78 13.96 11.50 -8.14
C ALA A 78 12.44 11.27 -8.09
N ASP A 79 11.99 10.16 -7.52
CA ASP A 79 10.57 9.85 -7.39
C ASP A 79 9.86 10.79 -6.42
N ILE A 80 10.55 11.27 -5.38
CA ILE A 80 9.98 12.13 -4.34
C ILE A 80 10.43 13.60 -4.45
N ALA A 81 11.27 13.93 -5.43
CA ALA A 81 11.67 15.30 -5.68
C ALA A 81 10.45 16.15 -6.05
N GLU A 82 10.39 17.36 -5.48
CA GLU A 82 9.43 18.37 -5.89
C GLU A 82 9.67 18.74 -7.36
N PRO A 83 8.61 19.03 -8.14
CA PRO A 83 8.77 19.46 -9.52
C PRO A 83 9.71 20.67 -9.63
N GLY A 84 10.84 20.49 -10.34
CA GLY A 84 11.85 21.54 -10.55
C GLY A 84 12.95 21.60 -9.48
N ALA A 85 12.87 20.79 -8.41
CA ALA A 85 13.97 20.64 -7.46
C ALA A 85 14.97 19.57 -7.95
N PRO A 86 16.29 19.77 -7.74
CA PRO A 86 17.26 18.71 -7.99
C PRO A 86 17.00 17.54 -7.03
N PRO A 87 17.16 16.28 -7.48
CA PRO A 87 17.04 15.12 -6.60
C PRO A 87 18.14 15.17 -5.53
N SER A 88 17.80 14.74 -4.31
CA SER A 88 18.81 14.54 -3.27
C SER A 88 19.78 13.43 -3.67
N GLU A 89 21.05 13.55 -3.27
CA GLU A 89 22.03 12.47 -3.42
C GLU A 89 21.71 11.26 -2.54
N GLN A 90 20.94 11.46 -1.47
CA GLN A 90 20.61 10.39 -0.53
C GLN A 90 19.27 9.72 -0.87
N GLU A 91 19.31 8.40 -1.02
CA GLU A 91 18.11 7.63 -1.32
C GLU A 91 17.12 7.60 -0.14
N PRO A 92 15.80 7.68 -0.40
CA PRO A 92 14.78 7.67 0.65
C PRO A 92 14.80 6.37 1.46
N ARG A 93 14.91 6.52 2.78
CA ARG A 93 14.95 5.41 3.75
C ARG A 93 14.00 5.67 4.90
N ASP A 94 13.58 4.59 5.56
CA ASP A 94 12.83 4.67 6.79
C ASP A 94 13.72 4.87 8.03
N GLN A 95 13.11 5.04 9.21
CA GLN A 95 13.81 5.25 10.48
C GLN A 95 14.79 4.13 10.89
N HIS A 96 14.64 2.93 10.31
CA HIS A 96 15.52 1.78 10.46
C HIS A 96 16.48 1.61 9.27
N SER A 97 16.67 2.65 8.47
CA SER A 97 17.60 2.71 7.33
C SER A 97 17.32 1.75 6.17
N ARG A 98 16.15 1.09 6.14
CA ARG A 98 15.76 0.25 5.00
C ARG A 98 15.23 1.15 3.87
N PRO A 99 15.41 0.78 2.59
CA PRO A 99 14.86 1.52 1.46
C PRO A 99 13.33 1.62 1.54
N LEU A 100 12.80 2.76 1.08
CA LEU A 100 11.36 2.90 0.88
C LEU A 100 10.91 2.13 -0.36
N GLN A 101 9.75 1.50 -0.28
CA GLN A 101 9.20 0.63 -1.32
C GLN A 101 7.72 0.93 -1.55
N LEU A 102 7.32 0.88 -2.81
CA LEU A 102 5.94 0.98 -3.26
C LEU A 102 5.52 -0.35 -3.87
N ILE A 103 4.33 -0.82 -3.52
CA ILE A 103 3.62 -1.86 -4.26
C ILE A 103 2.49 -1.16 -4.98
N TYR A 104 2.60 -1.07 -6.30
CA TYR A 104 1.65 -0.32 -7.13
C TYR A 104 1.08 -1.22 -8.22
N GLY A 105 -0.06 -0.82 -8.76
CA GLY A 105 -0.67 -1.52 -9.87
C GLY A 105 -2.13 -1.18 -10.01
N PHE A 106 -2.92 -2.10 -10.54
CA PHE A 106 -4.36 -1.90 -10.73
C PHE A 106 -5.19 -3.07 -10.23
N VAL A 107 -6.42 -2.74 -9.85
CA VAL A 107 -7.50 -3.69 -9.56
C VAL A 107 -8.42 -3.74 -10.79
N CYS A 108 -8.89 -4.94 -11.16
CA CYS A 108 -9.87 -5.15 -12.22
C CYS A 108 -11.05 -5.99 -11.71
N LEU A 109 -12.27 -5.57 -12.09
CA LEU A 109 -13.53 -6.25 -11.74
C LEU A 109 -14.04 -7.20 -12.82
N ASP A 110 -13.60 -7.00 -14.06
CA ASP A 110 -14.23 -7.60 -15.25
C ASP A 110 -13.84 -9.07 -15.48
N GLY A 111 -12.81 -9.55 -14.77
CA GLY A 111 -12.36 -10.94 -14.80
C GLY A 111 -10.87 -11.11 -14.51
N PRO A 112 -10.35 -12.33 -14.69
CA PRO A 112 -8.92 -12.59 -14.63
C PRO A 112 -8.15 -11.75 -15.65
N VAL A 113 -7.03 -11.20 -15.22
CA VAL A 113 -6.10 -10.43 -16.06
C VAL A 113 -4.98 -11.36 -16.51
N GLY A 114 -4.63 -11.31 -17.80
CA GLY A 114 -3.46 -12.00 -18.34
C GLY A 114 -2.15 -11.26 -18.01
N GLU A 115 -1.19 -11.25 -18.93
CA GLU A 115 0.04 -10.46 -18.75
C GLU A 115 -0.28 -8.95 -18.73
N PRO A 116 0.04 -8.22 -17.65
CA PRO A 116 -0.27 -6.79 -17.56
C PRO A 116 0.49 -5.96 -18.61
N ASP A 117 -0.23 -5.05 -19.26
CA ASP A 117 0.36 -4.10 -20.20
C ASP A 117 1.25 -3.09 -19.45
N ARG A 118 2.43 -2.79 -20.02
CA ARG A 118 3.40 -1.88 -19.40
C ARG A 118 2.88 -0.46 -19.26
N GLU A 119 2.05 -0.01 -20.20
CA GLU A 119 1.47 1.33 -20.18
C GLU A 119 0.43 1.46 -19.07
N ASP A 120 -0.38 0.41 -18.82
CA ASP A 120 -1.31 0.38 -17.69
C ASP A 120 -0.55 0.50 -16.36
N LEU A 121 0.56 -0.23 -16.21
CA LEU A 121 1.43 -0.12 -15.03
C LEU A 121 2.10 1.25 -14.92
N ARG A 122 2.49 1.88 -16.03
CA ARG A 122 3.06 3.23 -16.03
C ARG A 122 2.05 4.26 -15.51
N VAL A 123 0.79 4.17 -15.94
CA VAL A 123 -0.32 5.01 -15.42
C VAL A 123 -0.48 4.82 -13.91
N CYS A 124 -0.49 3.57 -13.46
CA CYS A 124 -0.62 3.25 -12.03
C CYS A 124 0.56 3.76 -11.20
N ARG A 125 1.80 3.64 -11.71
CA ARG A 125 3.01 4.15 -11.07
C ARG A 125 2.94 5.67 -10.92
N GLN A 126 2.52 6.38 -11.95
CA GLN A 126 2.39 7.84 -11.92
C GLN A 126 1.36 8.31 -10.88
N ALA A 127 0.17 7.70 -10.86
CA ALA A 127 -0.86 7.99 -9.86
C ALA A 127 -0.39 7.67 -8.43
N SER A 128 0.30 6.54 -8.26
CA SER A 128 0.86 6.10 -6.99
C SER A 128 1.93 7.06 -6.47
N LEU A 129 2.86 7.50 -7.31
CA LEU A 129 3.90 8.45 -6.94
C LEU A 129 3.32 9.79 -6.49
N GLY A 130 2.29 10.29 -7.18
CA GLY A 130 1.59 11.50 -6.77
C GLY A 130 0.97 11.37 -5.38
N THR A 131 0.33 10.24 -5.10
CA THR A 131 -0.26 9.93 -3.78
C THR A 131 0.81 9.77 -2.71
N TYR A 132 1.91 9.09 -3.03
CA TYR A 132 2.99 8.82 -2.10
C TYR A 132 3.70 10.10 -1.65
N ARG A 133 3.88 11.08 -2.55
CA ARG A 133 4.44 12.39 -2.17
C ARG A 133 3.57 13.12 -1.16
N ARG A 134 2.25 13.14 -1.36
CA ARG A 134 1.30 13.71 -0.38
C ARG A 134 1.36 12.98 0.95
N PHE A 135 1.43 11.64 0.92
CA PHE A 135 1.60 10.83 2.12
C PHE A 135 2.88 11.15 2.89
N LEU A 136 4.03 11.28 2.21
CA LEU A 136 5.28 11.65 2.88
C LEU A 136 5.26 13.08 3.45
N GLY A 137 4.42 13.97 2.91
CA GLY A 137 4.20 15.32 3.43
C GLY A 137 3.41 15.37 4.74
N ASP A 138 2.56 14.37 5.00
CA ASP A 138 1.72 14.27 6.21
C ASP A 138 1.48 12.80 6.60
N GLU A 139 2.53 12.05 6.99
CA GLU A 139 2.39 10.60 7.23
C GLU A 139 1.39 10.27 8.36
N GLU A 140 1.24 11.15 9.35
CA GLU A 140 0.39 10.93 10.51
C GLU A 140 -1.09 11.21 10.22
N GLY A 141 -1.39 12.28 9.48
CA GLY A 141 -2.75 12.69 9.14
C GLY A 141 -3.30 12.05 7.86
N PHE A 142 -2.46 11.44 7.02
CA PHE A 142 -2.88 10.92 5.73
C PHE A 142 -3.94 9.82 5.85
N THR A 143 -5.00 9.94 5.06
CA THR A 143 -6.08 8.96 4.92
C THR A 143 -6.04 8.33 3.51
N VAL A 144 -6.58 7.12 3.37
CA VAL A 144 -6.62 6.45 2.06
C VAL A 144 -7.38 7.29 1.03
N GLU A 145 -6.75 7.53 -0.11
CA GLU A 145 -7.38 8.27 -1.21
C GLU A 145 -8.12 7.32 -2.17
N PRO A 146 -9.30 7.70 -2.67
CA PRO A 146 -9.97 6.97 -3.73
C PRO A 146 -9.28 7.22 -5.08
N SER A 147 -9.10 6.17 -5.87
CA SER A 147 -8.58 6.25 -7.23
C SER A 147 -9.69 6.33 -8.26
N GLU A 148 -9.48 7.14 -9.30
CA GLU A 148 -10.30 7.12 -10.52
C GLU A 148 -9.97 5.90 -11.39
N ASP A 149 -10.94 5.48 -12.21
CA ASP A 149 -10.76 4.37 -13.12
C ASP A 149 -10.19 4.79 -14.47
N PHE A 150 -9.55 3.85 -15.17
CA PHE A 150 -8.99 4.06 -16.50
C PHE A 150 -9.27 2.87 -17.42
N PRO A 151 -9.30 3.08 -18.75
CA PRO A 151 -9.49 1.99 -19.69
C PRO A 151 -8.24 1.11 -19.73
N LEU A 152 -8.39 -0.19 -19.46
CA LEU A 152 -7.29 -1.15 -19.49
C LEU A 152 -6.95 -1.57 -20.92
N ARG A 153 -5.65 -1.70 -21.16
CA ARG A 153 -5.06 -2.33 -22.36
C ARG A 153 -4.75 -3.80 -22.13
N SER A 154 -4.49 -4.16 -20.87
CA SER A 154 -4.21 -5.51 -20.43
C SER A 154 -5.32 -6.48 -20.86
N PRO A 155 -4.97 -7.71 -21.30
CA PRO A 155 -5.96 -8.70 -21.72
C PRO A 155 -6.77 -9.16 -20.51
N VAL A 156 -8.09 -8.98 -20.58
CA VAL A 156 -9.03 -9.44 -19.56
C VAL A 156 -9.90 -10.54 -20.13
N VAL A 157 -9.87 -11.71 -19.49
CA VAL A 157 -10.78 -12.80 -19.83
C VAL A 157 -12.14 -12.44 -19.26
N ARG A 158 -13.03 -11.92 -20.10
CA ARG A 158 -14.40 -11.61 -19.70
C ARG A 158 -15.05 -12.86 -19.13
N ARG A 159 -15.43 -12.80 -17.85
CA ARG A 159 -16.23 -13.86 -17.26
C ARG A 159 -17.59 -13.87 -17.97
N PRO A 160 -18.09 -15.02 -18.46
CA PRO A 160 -19.44 -15.10 -18.98
C PRO A 160 -20.39 -14.56 -17.92
N ALA A 161 -21.29 -13.65 -18.29
CA ALA A 161 -22.36 -13.25 -17.39
C ALA A 161 -23.05 -14.52 -16.92
N ALA A 162 -23.08 -14.76 -15.60
CA ALA A 162 -23.81 -15.91 -15.07
C ALA A 162 -25.23 -15.85 -15.65
N PRO A 163 -25.79 -16.96 -16.15
CA PRO A 163 -27.14 -16.94 -16.67
C PRO A 163 -28.03 -16.37 -15.57
N VAL A 164 -28.66 -15.23 -15.84
CA VAL A 164 -29.66 -14.65 -14.95
C VAL A 164 -30.62 -15.78 -14.67
N ARG A 165 -30.63 -16.31 -13.45
CA ARG A 165 -31.65 -17.27 -13.02
C ARG A 165 -32.95 -16.48 -13.11
N ARG A 166 -33.63 -16.60 -14.25
CA ARG A 166 -34.98 -16.10 -14.43
C ARG A 166 -35.75 -16.67 -13.24
N PRO A 167 -36.36 -15.84 -12.38
CA PRO A 167 -37.14 -16.36 -11.26
C PRO A 167 -38.07 -17.40 -11.87
N ALA A 168 -38.00 -18.63 -11.36
CA ALA A 168 -38.88 -19.68 -11.80
C ALA A 168 -40.28 -19.08 -11.76
N GLN A 169 -40.93 -18.95 -12.93
CA GLN A 169 -42.35 -18.65 -12.96
C GLN A 169 -42.97 -19.80 -12.18
N VAL A 170 -43.33 -19.50 -10.93
CA VAL A 170 -44.15 -20.38 -10.12
C VAL A 170 -45.46 -20.44 -10.87
N SER A 171 -45.64 -21.47 -11.69
CA SER A 171 -46.95 -21.80 -12.21
C SER A 171 -47.87 -21.92 -10.99
N PRO A 172 -48.98 -21.18 -10.93
CA PRO A 172 -49.97 -21.38 -9.88
C PRO A 172 -50.54 -22.78 -10.10
N MET A 173 -49.97 -23.74 -9.37
CA MET A 173 -50.53 -25.08 -9.30
C MET A 173 -51.77 -24.97 -8.42
N SER A 174 -52.89 -24.73 -9.12
CA SER A 174 -54.23 -24.93 -8.62
C SER A 174 -54.36 -26.31 -8.00
N GLY A 175 -54.75 -26.34 -6.73
CA GLY A 175 -55.41 -27.47 -6.08
C GLY A 175 -54.53 -28.64 -5.64
N TYR A 176 -54.02 -28.56 -4.40
CA TYR A 176 -54.10 -29.72 -3.50
C TYR A 176 -54.12 -29.26 -2.04
N ASP A 177 -55.13 -29.75 -1.33
CA ASP A 177 -55.35 -29.55 0.09
C ASP A 177 -54.18 -30.05 0.95
N ASP A 178 -53.91 -29.24 1.97
CA ASP A 178 -53.78 -29.61 3.37
C ASP A 178 -53.05 -30.93 3.72
N ARG A 179 -51.88 -30.75 4.34
CA ARG A 179 -51.59 -31.35 5.66
C ARG A 179 -50.39 -30.64 6.28
N VAL A 180 -50.71 -29.74 7.19
CA VAL A 180 -49.81 -29.22 8.22
C VAL A 180 -49.19 -30.41 8.98
N ARG A 181 -47.88 -30.58 8.87
CA ARG A 181 -47.09 -31.37 9.82
C ARG A 181 -46.14 -30.42 10.56
N PRO A 182 -46.34 -30.16 11.87
CA PRO A 182 -45.37 -29.43 12.65
C PRO A 182 -44.19 -30.37 12.91
N ARG A 183 -43.04 -30.12 12.26
CA ARG A 183 -41.79 -30.74 12.67
C ARG A 183 -41.05 -29.78 13.59
N ALA A 184 -41.35 -29.95 14.88
CA ALA A 184 -40.52 -29.53 15.98
C ALA A 184 -39.10 -30.10 15.80
N GLY A 185 -38.10 -29.24 16.03
CA GLY A 185 -36.69 -29.64 15.97
C GLY A 185 -35.69 -28.49 15.91
N TRP A 186 -36.03 -27.32 16.46
CA TRP A 186 -35.01 -26.37 16.95
C TRP A 186 -34.57 -26.85 18.32
N GLY A 187 -33.27 -27.08 18.51
CA GLY A 187 -32.74 -27.27 19.86
C GLY A 187 -31.38 -27.94 19.90
N THR A 188 -30.36 -27.15 20.22
CA THR A 188 -29.09 -27.54 20.88
C THR A 188 -28.00 -28.21 20.04
N VAL A 189 -27.16 -27.40 19.38
CA VAL A 189 -25.72 -27.74 19.19
C VAL A 189 -24.78 -26.55 19.47
N LEU A 190 -25.26 -25.30 19.53
CA LEU A 190 -24.40 -24.12 19.73
C LEU A 190 -24.17 -23.75 21.21
N ALA A 191 -23.65 -24.67 22.02
CA ALA A 191 -23.14 -24.35 23.36
C ALA A 191 -21.71 -24.84 23.63
N ALA A 192 -21.14 -25.71 22.78
CA ALA A 192 -19.80 -26.25 23.01
C ALA A 192 -18.65 -25.41 22.40
N ALA A 193 -18.91 -24.67 21.31
CA ALA A 193 -17.86 -23.92 20.61
C ALA A 193 -17.44 -22.61 21.31
N GLY A 194 -18.37 -21.96 22.02
CA GLY A 194 -18.09 -20.68 22.70
C GLY A 194 -17.15 -20.82 23.90
N VAL A 195 -17.29 -21.90 24.68
CA VAL A 195 -16.46 -22.13 25.89
C VAL A 195 -15.01 -22.40 25.51
N LEU A 196 -14.77 -23.13 24.41
CA LEU A 196 -13.42 -23.46 23.96
C LEU A 196 -12.66 -22.22 23.45
N LEU A 197 -13.35 -21.32 22.75
CA LEU A 197 -12.77 -20.06 22.27
C LEU A 197 -12.37 -19.16 23.44
N VAL A 198 -13.23 -19.02 24.47
CA VAL A 198 -12.94 -18.21 25.66
C VAL A 198 -11.76 -18.78 26.45
N ALA A 199 -11.68 -20.12 26.60
CA ALA A 199 -10.55 -20.76 27.27
C ALA A 199 -9.21 -20.55 26.52
N VAL A 200 -9.22 -20.62 25.18
CA VAL A 200 -8.02 -20.36 24.36
C VAL A 200 -7.59 -18.89 24.45
N ILE A 201 -8.53 -17.94 24.41
CA ILE A 201 -8.21 -16.51 24.56
C ILE A 201 -7.61 -16.25 25.95
N LEU A 202 -8.19 -16.82 27.01
CA LEU A 202 -7.65 -16.67 28.37
C LEU A 202 -6.26 -17.30 28.52
N ALA A 203 -6.01 -18.47 27.91
CA ALA A 203 -4.70 -19.10 27.91
C ALA A 203 -3.63 -18.25 27.20
N VAL A 204 -3.96 -17.68 26.04
CA VAL A 204 -3.05 -16.80 25.28
C VAL A 204 -2.76 -15.52 26.05
N VAL A 205 -3.77 -14.88 26.64
CA VAL A 205 -3.58 -13.68 27.48
C VAL A 205 -2.74 -13.98 28.71
N TRP A 206 -2.88 -15.17 29.32
CA TRP A 206 -2.09 -15.54 30.49
C TRP A 206 -0.62 -15.82 30.13
N PHE A 207 -0.36 -16.49 29.00
CA PHE A 207 1.00 -16.79 28.53
C PHE A 207 1.73 -15.57 27.95
N THR A 208 1.01 -14.56 27.47
CA THR A 208 1.60 -13.32 26.92
C THR A 208 1.82 -12.24 27.97
N ARG A 209 1.52 -12.50 29.25
CA ARG A 209 1.89 -11.56 30.32
C ARG A 209 3.43 -11.45 30.36
N PRO A 210 4.00 -10.28 30.10
CA PRO A 210 5.44 -10.09 30.23
C PRO A 210 5.82 -10.40 31.67
N GLY A 211 6.76 -11.31 31.85
CA GLY A 211 7.32 -11.63 33.17
C GLY A 211 7.81 -10.37 33.87
N PRO A 212 7.87 -10.37 35.21
CA PRO A 212 8.36 -9.24 35.99
C PRO A 212 9.73 -8.83 35.45
N ARG A 213 9.81 -7.61 34.89
CA ARG A 213 11.06 -7.05 34.42
C ARG A 213 11.97 -6.94 35.62
N VAL A 214 13.05 -7.71 35.62
CA VAL A 214 14.17 -7.53 36.54
C VAL A 214 14.70 -6.12 36.24
N GLU A 215 14.41 -5.19 37.14
CA GLU A 215 15.02 -3.86 37.15
C GLU A 215 16.52 -4.04 37.32
N CYS A 216 17.26 -3.95 36.22
CA CYS A 216 18.70 -3.84 36.29
C CYS A 216 19.04 -2.55 37.05
N PRO A 217 19.92 -2.59 38.06
CA PRO A 217 20.33 -1.41 38.79
C PRO A 217 20.96 -0.40 37.82
N ARG A 218 20.38 0.80 37.82
CA ARG A 218 20.84 1.97 37.07
C ARG A 218 22.28 2.29 37.50
N PRO A 219 23.28 2.28 36.60
CA PRO A 219 24.62 2.72 36.96
C PRO A 219 24.56 4.20 37.31
N GLU A 220 24.99 4.48 38.53
CA GLU A 220 25.14 5.79 39.14
C GLU A 220 26.06 6.65 38.26
N GLN A 221 25.48 7.65 37.59
CA GLN A 221 26.23 8.61 36.79
C GLN A 221 26.95 9.54 37.77
N LYS A 222 28.19 9.14 38.12
CA LYS A 222 29.14 10.00 38.82
C LYS A 222 29.41 11.21 37.93
N ILE A 223 28.86 12.34 38.32
CA ILE A 223 29.17 13.66 37.78
C ILE A 223 30.67 13.88 38.03
N ALA A 224 31.48 13.72 36.98
CA ALA A 224 32.83 14.24 36.95
C ALA A 224 32.73 15.70 36.55
N SER A 225 32.68 16.56 37.56
CA SER A 225 33.11 17.94 37.46
C SER A 225 34.54 18.02 36.91
N GLU A 226 34.78 19.11 36.17
CA GLU A 226 36.03 19.90 36.23
C GLU A 226 37.18 19.57 35.25
N SER A 227 37.23 20.36 34.17
CA SER A 227 38.43 21.01 33.59
C SER A 227 37.95 21.77 32.31
N GLN A 228 37.71 23.09 32.26
CA GLN A 228 38.65 24.23 32.41
C GLN A 228 39.97 23.94 31.68
N TRP A 229 40.27 24.48 30.48
CA TRP A 229 40.55 25.86 30.04
C TRP A 229 40.87 25.82 28.51
N PRO A 230 41.36 26.90 27.83
CA PRO A 230 41.01 28.33 27.84
C PRO A 230 40.63 28.84 26.43
N SER A 231 39.95 29.99 26.40
CA SER A 231 39.85 30.88 25.23
C SER A 231 41.23 31.43 24.87
N GLY A 232 41.62 31.30 23.61
CA GLY A 232 42.84 31.89 23.06
C GLY A 232 42.68 32.21 21.58
N THR A 233 42.34 33.46 21.28
CA THR A 233 42.54 34.13 19.98
C THR A 233 43.46 35.32 20.29
N PRO A 234 44.60 35.51 19.59
CA PRO A 234 44.54 36.36 18.38
C PRO A 234 45.53 36.02 17.24
N ALA A 235 45.09 36.42 16.04
CA ALA A 235 45.82 37.04 14.91
C ALA A 235 47.08 36.39 14.31
N ALA A 236 47.03 36.09 13.00
CA ALA A 236 47.96 36.65 12.01
C ALA A 236 47.51 36.37 10.56
N THR A 237 47.61 37.43 9.78
CA THR A 237 47.45 37.63 8.33
C THR A 237 48.57 37.04 7.47
N CYS A 238 48.22 36.42 6.33
CA CYS A 238 48.91 36.46 5.01
C CYS A 238 47.76 36.30 3.98
N LEU A 239 47.40 37.18 3.05
CA LEU A 239 48.13 37.99 2.06
C LEU A 239 48.97 37.17 1.07
N GLU A 240 48.35 36.77 -0.04
CA GLU A 240 48.88 36.54 -1.40
C GLU A 240 47.63 36.30 -2.27
N ASP A 241 47.11 37.20 -3.10
CA ASP A 241 47.66 38.05 -4.16
C ASP A 241 48.30 37.23 -5.30
N GLY A 242 47.46 36.88 -6.30
CA GLY A 242 47.83 36.04 -7.44
C GLY A 242 46.89 36.30 -8.63
N ARG A 243 47.31 37.27 -9.44
CA ARG A 243 46.72 37.88 -10.64
C ARG A 243 46.08 36.96 -11.71
N PRO A 244 45.29 37.56 -12.64
CA PRO A 244 44.53 36.90 -13.69
C PRO A 244 45.34 36.72 -14.98
N ASN A 245 45.00 35.69 -15.77
CA ASN A 245 45.20 35.66 -17.22
C ASN A 245 43.78 35.52 -17.83
N GLY A 246 43.25 36.43 -18.64
CA GLY A 246 43.94 37.27 -19.62
C GLY A 246 44.24 36.45 -20.87
N GLY A 247 43.21 36.16 -21.66
CA GLY A 247 43.29 35.40 -22.90
C GLY A 247 42.08 35.69 -23.79
N GLU A 248 42.23 36.75 -24.58
CA GLU A 248 41.29 37.43 -25.48
C GLU A 248 40.93 36.60 -26.75
N PRO A 249 40.16 37.13 -27.73
CA PRO A 249 39.07 36.41 -28.39
C PRO A 249 39.38 36.20 -29.89
N ALA A 250 38.32 36.00 -30.67
CA ALA A 250 38.17 36.28 -32.09
C ALA A 250 38.00 35.05 -33.00
N GLY A 251 36.80 34.99 -33.58
CA GLY A 251 36.59 34.46 -34.92
C GLY A 251 35.15 34.05 -35.21
N PRO A 252 34.36 34.92 -35.83
CA PRO A 252 33.38 34.54 -36.84
C PRO A 252 33.84 35.08 -38.22
N PRO A 253 33.07 34.91 -39.30
CA PRO A 253 32.41 33.72 -39.84
C PRO A 253 32.82 33.48 -41.32
N ARG A 254 32.45 32.33 -41.90
CA ARG A 254 31.98 32.19 -43.29
C ARG A 254 31.31 30.83 -43.49
#